data_AF-A0A3D8HY08-F1
#
_entry.id   AF-A0A3D8HY08-F1
#
_cell.length_a   1.000
_cell.length_b   1.000
_cell.length_c   1.000
_cell.angle_alpha   90.00
_cell.angle_beta   90.00
_cell.angle_gamma   90.00
#
_symmetry.space_group_name_H-M   'P 1'
#
loop_
_entity.id
_entity.type
_entity.pdbx_description
1 polymer ?
#
loop_
_entity_poly.entity_id
_entity_poly.type
_entity_poly.pdbx_seq_one_letter_code
_entity_poly.pdbx_strand_id
1 'polypeptide(L)'
;MKILTICAFCVSLAFGENGIIQALQSQFQESSAQSKRIEGIFKERGGKVKVLKVQNLGNGLDFVIVQVEELGNTLPLLATSNGAVIMPVNEVWSDDKEFSQKLEKVRSQFEKEKKEATESKILEIFSKYKDAVITFKAKPHVKNPKTIYIISDANCPYCHAELEHLDERLESGNVKMMVVGFLGANSVYKAAKILEEKSNDEAKNRALLKKYYNKDKNLNPSSKTNQVAQYTDEIIASGVLGVPYIIERD
;
A
#
# COMPACT_ATOMS: atom_id res chain seq x y z
N MET A 1 -24.46 9.85 31.24
CA MET A 1 -24.06 9.72 32.66
C MET A 1 -22.90 8.71 32.74
N LYS A 2 -21.68 9.24 32.94
CA LYS A 2 -20.43 8.67 33.53
C LYS A 2 -20.10 7.17 33.31
N ILE A 3 -19.05 6.85 32.53
CA ILE A 3 -17.61 6.68 32.87
C ILE A 3 -17.29 5.33 33.54
N LEU A 4 -16.46 4.53 32.86
CA LEU A 4 -15.42 3.66 33.46
C LEU A 4 -14.37 3.36 32.36
N THR A 5 -13.44 4.27 32.08
CA THR A 5 -12.07 4.29 32.61
C THR A 5 -11.34 2.96 32.41
N ILE A 6 -10.65 2.83 31.27
CA ILE A 6 -9.66 1.78 31.06
C ILE A 6 -8.38 2.19 31.80
N CYS A 7 -8.02 1.33 32.74
CA CYS A 7 -6.81 1.22 33.56
C CYS A 7 -5.68 2.24 33.32
N ALA A 8 -5.56 3.17 34.27
CA ALA A 8 -4.26 3.67 34.70
C ALA A 8 -3.51 2.55 35.44
N PHE A 9 -2.37 2.13 34.89
CA PHE A 9 -1.41 1.26 35.55
C PHE A 9 -0.77 2.04 36.72
N CYS A 10 -1.32 1.89 37.92
CA CYS A 10 -0.61 2.21 39.16
C CYS A 10 0.22 1.00 39.57
N VAL A 11 1.50 0.97 39.19
CA VAL A 11 2.49 0.11 39.82
C VAL A 11 3.30 0.98 40.77
N SER A 12 3.02 0.83 42.05
CA SER A 12 3.85 1.32 43.15
C SER A 12 4.14 0.15 44.07
N LEU A 13 5.23 -0.56 43.80
CA LEU A 13 5.94 -1.37 44.79
C LEU A 13 7.43 -1.07 44.63
N ALA A 14 8.04 -0.69 45.75
CA ALA A 14 9.33 -0.04 45.84
C ALA A 14 10.49 -1.04 45.89
N PHE A 15 11.67 -0.48 45.55
CA PHE A 15 13.04 -0.98 45.73
C PHE A 15 13.62 -1.82 44.60
N GLY A 16 14.20 -1.13 43.61
CA GLY A 16 15.09 -1.67 42.58
C GLY A 16 14.87 -1.13 41.16
N GLU A 17 13.70 -0.53 40.90
CA GLU A 17 13.18 -0.27 39.54
C GLU A 17 13.07 1.23 39.17
N ASN A 18 13.48 2.14 40.06
CA ASN A 18 13.23 3.59 39.91
C ASN A 18 13.87 4.22 38.66
N GLY A 19 15.06 3.75 38.24
CA GLY A 19 15.77 4.32 37.09
C GLY A 19 15.11 3.97 35.75
N ILE A 20 14.61 2.74 35.60
CA ILE A 20 14.02 2.27 34.33
C ILE A 20 12.64 2.90 34.13
N ILE A 21 11.82 2.96 35.17
CA ILE A 21 10.49 3.59 35.10
C ILE A 21 10.62 5.09 34.78
N GLN A 22 11.58 5.78 35.42
CA GLN A 22 11.80 7.20 35.17
C GLN A 22 12.35 7.48 33.76
N ALA A 23 13.25 6.63 33.26
CA ALA A 23 13.77 6.71 31.89
C ALA A 23 12.68 6.42 30.83
N LEU A 24 11.81 5.45 31.09
CA LEU A 24 10.66 5.15 30.22
C LEU A 24 9.64 6.30 30.21
N GLN A 25 9.38 6.90 31.38
CA GLN A 25 8.52 8.08 31.50
C GLN A 25 9.10 9.29 30.78
N SER A 26 10.41 9.53 30.89
CA SER A 26 11.07 10.64 30.18
C SER A 26 11.05 10.43 28.67
N GLN A 27 11.36 9.22 28.18
CA GLN A 27 11.28 8.88 26.76
C GLN A 27 9.86 9.06 26.20
N PHE A 28 8.84 8.65 26.97
CA PHE A 28 7.44 8.85 26.56
C PHE A 28 7.05 10.34 26.51
N GLN A 29 7.48 11.13 27.48
CA GLN A 29 7.21 12.57 27.50
C GLN A 29 7.92 13.32 26.37
N GLU A 30 9.18 12.98 26.08
CA GLU A 30 9.95 13.55 24.97
C GLU A 30 9.30 13.22 23.62
N SER A 31 8.93 11.95 23.40
CA SER A 31 8.22 11.52 22.19
C SER A 31 6.87 12.25 22.01
N SER A 32 6.13 12.46 23.10
CA SER A 32 4.87 13.24 23.09
C SER A 32 5.10 14.72 22.77
N ALA A 33 6.13 15.35 23.34
CA ALA A 33 6.46 16.76 23.08
C ALA A 33 6.91 16.98 21.63
N GLN A 34 7.78 16.09 21.13
CA GLN A 34 8.22 16.09 19.74
C GLN A 34 7.03 15.92 18.78
N SER A 35 6.14 14.96 19.05
CA SER A 35 4.96 14.70 18.21
C SER A 35 4.10 15.94 18.06
N LYS A 36 3.75 16.61 19.18
CA LYS A 36 2.96 17.86 19.16
C LYS A 36 3.64 18.97 18.37
N ARG A 37 4.97 19.06 18.46
CA ARG A 37 5.74 20.08 17.73
C ARG A 37 5.70 19.82 16.23
N ILE A 38 5.91 18.57 15.80
CA ILE A 38 5.81 18.16 14.40
C ILE A 38 4.40 18.45 13.84
N GLU A 39 3.35 18.07 14.57
CA GLU A 39 1.97 18.36 14.19
C GLU A 39 1.71 19.88 14.07
N GLY A 40 2.28 20.68 14.98
CA GLY A 40 2.25 22.13 14.93
C GLY A 40 2.88 22.72 13.65
N ILE A 41 4.05 22.22 13.25
CA ILE A 41 4.75 22.64 12.01
C ILE A 41 3.86 22.44 10.77
N PHE A 42 3.16 21.30 10.68
CA PHE A 42 2.22 21.06 9.59
C PHE A 42 1.01 21.99 9.66
N LYS A 43 0.43 22.16 10.85
CA LYS A 43 -0.75 23.02 11.07
C LYS A 43 -0.51 24.47 10.67
N GLU A 44 0.66 25.03 10.99
CA GLU A 44 1.06 26.39 10.60
C GLU A 44 1.12 26.57 9.07
N ARG A 45 1.33 25.49 8.32
CA ARG A 45 1.43 25.47 6.85
C ARG A 45 0.12 25.01 6.20
N GLY A 46 -0.96 24.92 6.96
CA GLY A 46 -2.28 24.48 6.47
C GLY A 46 -2.44 22.97 6.32
N GLY A 47 -1.44 22.16 6.70
CA GLY A 47 -1.54 20.71 6.72
C GLY A 47 -2.09 20.17 8.03
N LYS A 48 -2.79 19.04 8.00
CA LYS A 48 -3.20 18.30 9.20
C LYS A 48 -2.63 16.90 9.17
N VAL A 49 -1.82 16.60 10.17
CA VAL A 49 -1.21 15.28 10.33
C VAL A 49 -1.34 14.81 11.76
N LYS A 50 -1.31 13.49 11.93
CA LYS A 50 -1.17 12.82 13.21
C LYS A 50 0.12 12.03 13.24
N VAL A 51 0.95 12.20 14.27
CA VAL A 51 2.15 11.37 14.43
C VAL A 51 1.74 9.97 14.89
N LEU A 52 2.13 8.94 14.14
CA LEU A 52 1.83 7.54 14.44
C LEU A 52 2.98 6.82 15.15
N LYS A 53 4.22 7.15 14.76
CA LYS A 53 5.41 6.46 15.24
C LYS A 53 6.61 7.40 15.24
N VAL A 54 7.43 7.31 16.27
CA VAL A 54 8.74 7.96 16.38
C VAL A 54 9.75 6.87 16.71
N GLN A 55 10.88 6.84 15.98
CA GLN A 55 11.98 5.91 16.22
C GLN A 55 13.30 6.66 16.20
N ASN A 56 14.02 6.65 17.31
CA ASN A 56 15.32 7.30 17.39
C ASN A 56 16.34 6.58 16.50
N LEU A 57 17.06 7.35 15.68
CA LEU A 57 18.10 6.83 14.79
C LEU A 57 19.52 7.06 15.34
N GLY A 58 19.68 7.92 16.33
CA GLY A 58 20.96 8.50 16.74
C GLY A 58 21.26 9.81 16.01
N ASN A 59 22.41 10.42 16.28
CA ASN A 59 22.86 11.67 15.65
C ASN A 59 21.86 12.85 15.76
N GLY A 60 21.04 12.85 16.82
CA GLY A 60 20.01 13.86 17.02
C GLY A 60 18.88 13.81 15.99
N LEU A 61 18.70 12.68 15.30
CA LEU A 61 17.66 12.46 14.31
C LEU A 61 16.77 11.28 14.70
N ASP A 62 15.48 11.42 14.36
CA ASP A 62 14.46 10.41 14.53
C ASP A 62 13.74 10.17 13.19
N PHE A 63 13.34 8.92 12.97
CA PHE A 63 12.41 8.55 11.91
C PHE A 63 10.99 8.67 12.42
N VAL A 64 10.17 9.46 11.74
CA VAL A 64 8.81 9.77 12.16
C VAL A 64 7.84 9.35 11.06
N ILE A 65 6.79 8.60 11.43
CA ILE A 65 5.69 8.28 10.54
C ILE A 65 4.51 9.17 10.93
N VAL A 66 4.02 9.95 9.98
CA VAL A 66 2.81 10.76 10.15
C VAL A 66 1.70 10.23 9.25
N GLN A 67 0.45 10.37 9.66
CA GLN A 67 -0.73 10.17 8.83
C GLN A 67 -1.29 11.53 8.43
N VAL A 68 -1.45 11.77 7.14
CA VAL A 68 -2.13 12.96 6.62
C VAL A 68 -3.64 12.75 6.78
N GLU A 69 -4.31 13.58 7.57
CA GLU A 69 -5.72 13.34 7.94
C GLU A 69 -6.66 13.37 6.72
N GLU A 70 -6.40 14.25 5.76
CA GLU A 70 -7.26 14.44 4.58
C GLU A 70 -7.15 13.28 3.57
N LEU A 71 -5.98 12.66 3.49
CA LEU A 71 -5.68 11.61 2.50
C LEU A 71 -5.67 10.20 3.10
N GLY A 72 -5.61 10.08 4.43
CA GLY A 72 -5.42 8.81 5.14
C GLY A 72 -4.04 8.16 4.95
N ASN A 73 -3.20 8.72 4.07
CA ASN A 73 -1.89 8.21 3.70
C ASN A 73 -0.85 8.45 4.80
N THR A 74 0.04 7.49 4.97
CA THR A 74 1.20 7.61 5.87
C THR A 74 2.42 8.10 5.12
N LEU A 75 3.11 9.09 5.69
CA LEU A 75 4.33 9.70 5.16
C LEU A 75 5.48 9.48 6.15
N PRO A 76 6.59 8.86 5.72
CA PRO A 76 7.79 8.79 6.53
C PRO A 76 8.60 10.08 6.39
N LEU A 77 9.12 10.57 7.51
CA LEU A 77 9.90 11.79 7.64
C LEU A 77 11.15 11.53 8.49
N LEU A 78 12.15 12.38 8.33
CA LEU A 78 13.15 12.61 9.36
C LEU A 78 12.78 13.83 10.18
N ALA A 79 13.06 13.79 11.47
CA ALA A 79 12.97 14.94 12.34
C ALA A 79 14.23 15.05 13.20
N THR A 80 14.60 16.26 13.60
CA THR A 80 15.51 16.39 14.75
C THR A 80 14.86 15.80 15.99
N SER A 81 15.64 15.27 16.95
CA SER A 81 15.07 14.63 18.15
C SER A 81 14.23 15.57 19.01
N ASN A 82 14.41 16.88 18.87
CA ASN A 82 13.56 17.90 19.50
C ASN A 82 12.35 18.34 18.64
N GLY A 83 12.16 17.77 17.45
CA GLY A 83 11.05 18.04 16.53
C GLY A 83 11.08 19.43 15.88
N ALA A 84 12.20 20.15 15.93
CA ALA A 84 12.32 21.51 15.38
C ALA A 84 12.34 21.55 13.85
N VAL A 85 12.98 20.56 13.25
CA VAL A 85 13.21 20.48 11.81
C VAL A 85 12.67 19.15 11.35
N ILE A 86 11.89 19.17 10.28
CA ILE A 86 11.41 17.97 9.58
C ILE A 86 11.93 17.98 8.15
N MET A 87 12.28 16.81 7.64
CA MET A 87 12.88 16.61 6.32
C MET A 87 12.26 15.38 5.64
N PRO A 88 12.16 15.36 4.31
CA PRO A 88 11.78 14.16 3.59
C PRO A 88 12.86 13.08 3.77
N VAL A 89 12.45 11.81 3.75
CA VAL A 89 13.33 10.67 4.08
C VAL A 89 13.91 9.96 2.85
N ASN A 90 13.76 10.50 1.65
CA ASN A 90 14.02 9.82 0.39
C ASN A 90 15.50 9.43 0.20
N GLU A 91 16.44 10.34 0.46
CA GLU A 91 17.86 10.08 0.23
C GLU A 91 18.68 10.65 1.38
N VAL A 92 19.17 9.76 2.24
CA VAL A 92 19.95 10.12 3.44
C VAL A 92 21.15 9.21 3.47
N TRP A 93 22.34 9.81 3.46
CA TRP A 93 23.62 9.11 3.53
C TRP A 93 24.36 9.55 4.78
N SER A 94 25.11 8.61 5.37
CA SER A 94 25.92 8.84 6.56
C SER A 94 27.17 7.99 6.48
N ASP A 95 28.30 8.49 6.99
CA ASP A 95 29.50 7.71 7.26
C ASP A 95 29.38 6.89 8.56
N ASP A 96 28.43 7.26 9.43
CA ASP A 96 28.01 6.46 10.57
C ASP A 96 27.25 5.20 10.13
N LYS A 97 27.91 4.06 10.28
CA LYS A 97 27.39 2.74 9.94
C LYS A 97 26.20 2.32 10.81
N GLU A 98 26.20 2.67 12.10
CA GLU A 98 25.13 2.28 13.01
C GLU A 98 23.84 3.03 12.67
N PHE A 99 23.94 4.34 12.46
CA PHE A 99 22.83 5.16 11.98
C PHE A 99 22.27 4.62 10.65
N SER A 100 23.15 4.33 9.69
CA SER A 100 22.75 3.83 8.37
C SER A 100 22.01 2.49 8.46
N GLN A 101 22.47 1.57 9.31
CA GLN A 101 21.80 0.29 9.55
C GLN A 101 20.43 0.46 10.22
N LYS A 102 20.31 1.35 11.23
CA LYS A 102 19.03 1.64 11.89
C LYS A 102 18.03 2.25 10.92
N LEU A 103 18.46 3.22 10.12
CA LEU A 103 17.63 3.89 9.12
C LEU A 103 17.11 2.90 8.07
N GLU A 104 17.98 2.05 7.53
CA GLU A 104 17.60 1.04 6.56
C GLU A 104 16.59 0.04 7.14
N LYS A 105 16.83 -0.44 8.37
CA LYS A 105 15.91 -1.33 9.06
C LYS A 105 14.52 -0.71 9.22
N VAL A 106 14.46 0.53 9.69
CA VAL A 106 13.19 1.24 9.91
C VAL A 106 12.46 1.52 8.59
N ARG A 107 13.18 1.93 7.54
CA ARG A 107 12.61 2.12 6.20
C ARG A 107 12.05 0.82 5.65
N SER A 108 12.84 -0.25 5.69
CA SER A 108 12.43 -1.57 5.20
C SER A 108 11.18 -2.08 5.94
N GLN A 109 11.12 -1.90 7.26
CA GLN A 109 9.94 -2.24 8.04
C GLN A 109 8.71 -1.41 7.63
N PHE A 110 8.86 -0.10 7.47
CA PHE A 110 7.77 0.77 7.04
C PHE A 110 7.24 0.38 5.65
N GLU A 111 8.14 0.18 4.67
CA GLU A 111 7.74 -0.21 3.31
C GLU A 111 7.06 -1.59 3.30
N LYS A 112 7.52 -2.53 4.13
CA LYS A 112 6.86 -3.83 4.30
C LYS A 112 5.45 -3.69 4.88
N GLU A 113 5.30 -2.98 6.00
CA GLU A 113 4.00 -2.75 6.65
C GLU A 113 3.02 -2.03 5.69
N LYS A 114 3.51 -1.02 4.96
CA LYS A 114 2.73 -0.30 3.96
C LYS A 114 2.30 -1.19 2.80
N LYS A 115 3.21 -2.04 2.29
CA LYS A 115 2.92 -3.01 1.24
C LYS A 115 1.86 -3.99 1.71
N GLU A 116 2.01 -4.59 2.89
CA GLU A 116 1.04 -5.54 3.46
C GLU A 116 -0.35 -4.90 3.63
N ALA A 117 -0.41 -3.66 4.12
CA ALA A 117 -1.68 -2.93 4.25
C ALA A 117 -2.33 -2.64 2.88
N THR A 118 -1.53 -2.26 1.88
CA THR A 118 -1.99 -2.05 0.50
C THR A 118 -2.53 -3.34 -0.10
N GLU A 119 -1.78 -4.44 0.02
CA GLU A 119 -2.15 -5.75 -0.51
C GLU A 119 -3.43 -6.28 0.16
N SER A 120 -3.60 -6.12 1.47
CA SER A 120 -4.83 -6.52 2.17
C SER A 120 -6.06 -5.80 1.62
N LYS A 121 -5.99 -4.48 1.42
CA LYS A 121 -7.07 -3.70 0.79
C LYS A 121 -7.37 -4.18 -0.63
N ILE A 122 -6.34 -4.48 -1.43
CA ILE A 122 -6.52 -5.01 -2.77
C ILE A 122 -7.24 -6.37 -2.72
N LEU A 123 -6.84 -7.27 -1.83
CA LEU A 123 -7.47 -8.59 -1.70
C LEU A 123 -8.95 -8.47 -1.27
N GLU A 124 -9.30 -7.50 -0.43
CA GLU A 124 -10.70 -7.17 -0.12
C GLU A 124 -11.47 -6.71 -1.36
N ILE A 125 -10.87 -5.86 -2.20
CA ILE A 125 -11.47 -5.42 -3.48
C ILE A 125 -11.67 -6.61 -4.42
N PHE A 126 -10.70 -7.51 -4.54
CA PHE A 126 -10.84 -8.75 -5.33
C PHE A 126 -11.99 -9.63 -4.83
N SER A 127 -12.20 -9.71 -3.51
CA SER A 127 -13.31 -10.44 -2.90
C SER A 127 -14.66 -9.76 -3.19
N LYS A 128 -14.73 -8.43 -2.99
CA LYS A 128 -15.92 -7.60 -3.22
C LYS A 128 -16.37 -7.63 -4.68
N TYR A 129 -15.44 -7.55 -5.62
CA TYR A 129 -15.69 -7.54 -7.06
C TYR A 129 -15.30 -8.85 -7.74
N LYS A 130 -15.63 -9.99 -7.11
CA LYS A 130 -15.35 -11.33 -7.67
C LYS A 130 -15.81 -11.51 -9.12
N ASP A 131 -16.94 -10.89 -9.47
CA ASP A 131 -17.52 -10.97 -10.81
C ASP A 131 -16.71 -10.17 -11.83
N ALA A 132 -15.77 -9.31 -11.43
CA ALA A 132 -14.84 -8.60 -12.30
C ALA A 132 -13.51 -9.32 -12.51
N VAL A 133 -13.24 -10.39 -11.76
CA VAL A 133 -11.98 -11.13 -11.82
C VAL A 133 -12.01 -12.14 -12.96
N ILE A 134 -10.95 -12.14 -13.76
CA ILE A 134 -10.65 -13.16 -14.77
C ILE A 134 -9.69 -14.16 -14.14
N THR A 135 -10.07 -15.44 -14.12
CA THR A 135 -9.25 -16.49 -13.52
C THR A 135 -8.62 -17.37 -14.60
N PHE A 136 -7.33 -17.66 -14.45
CA PHE A 136 -6.59 -18.63 -15.25
C PHE A 136 -5.99 -19.69 -14.33
N LYS A 137 -6.18 -20.96 -14.67
CA LYS A 137 -5.69 -22.06 -13.83
C LYS A 137 -4.24 -22.38 -14.13
N ALA A 138 -3.49 -22.74 -13.08
CA ALA A 138 -2.14 -23.27 -13.23
C ALA A 138 -2.11 -24.48 -14.17
N LYS A 139 -0.95 -24.75 -14.76
CA LYS A 139 -0.78 -25.93 -15.61
C LYS A 139 -1.06 -27.22 -14.81
N PRO A 140 -1.60 -28.28 -15.45
CA PRO A 140 -2.03 -29.49 -14.74
C PRO A 140 -0.95 -30.19 -13.90
N HIS A 141 0.33 -29.99 -14.22
CA HIS A 141 1.44 -30.61 -13.51
C HIS A 141 1.88 -29.86 -12.25
N VAL A 142 1.38 -28.63 -12.02
CA VAL A 142 1.72 -27.82 -10.85
C VAL A 142 0.97 -28.34 -9.62
N LYS A 143 1.71 -28.86 -8.64
CA LYS A 143 1.18 -29.31 -7.36
C LYS A 143 1.17 -28.13 -6.38
N ASN A 144 0.04 -27.87 -5.72
CA ASN A 144 -0.16 -26.75 -4.80
C ASN A 144 0.15 -25.38 -5.43
N PRO A 145 -0.59 -24.99 -6.48
CA PRO A 145 -0.35 -23.72 -7.17
C PRO A 145 -0.63 -22.53 -6.24
N LYS A 146 0.34 -21.61 -6.12
CA LYS A 146 0.13 -20.31 -5.51
C LYS A 146 -0.97 -19.53 -6.24
N THR A 147 -1.54 -18.52 -5.60
CA THR A 147 -2.43 -17.55 -6.24
C THR A 147 -1.69 -16.24 -6.54
N ILE A 148 -1.69 -15.86 -7.81
CA ILE A 148 -1.07 -14.65 -8.33
C ILE A 148 -2.19 -13.67 -8.69
N TYR A 149 -2.33 -12.59 -7.93
CA TYR A 149 -3.28 -11.52 -8.23
C TYR A 149 -2.58 -10.46 -9.09
N ILE A 150 -3.22 -10.07 -10.19
CA ILE A 150 -2.68 -9.08 -11.12
C ILE A 150 -3.71 -7.98 -11.35
N ILE A 151 -3.34 -6.75 -11.01
CA ILE A 151 -4.06 -5.54 -11.44
C ILE A 151 -3.42 -5.09 -12.75
N SER A 152 -4.20 -5.00 -13.81
CA SER A 152 -3.70 -4.78 -15.16
C SER A 152 -4.49 -3.70 -15.89
N ASP A 153 -3.84 -2.88 -16.72
CA ASP A 153 -4.49 -1.86 -17.54
C ASP A 153 -4.22 -2.12 -19.03
N ALA A 154 -5.28 -2.12 -19.83
CA ALA A 154 -5.24 -2.46 -21.25
C ALA A 154 -4.47 -1.46 -22.13
N ASN A 155 -4.13 -0.27 -21.64
CA ASN A 155 -3.29 0.70 -22.35
C ASN A 155 -1.87 0.81 -21.77
N CYS A 156 -1.53 0.02 -20.74
CA CYS A 156 -0.20 0.04 -20.14
C CYS A 156 0.76 -0.92 -20.86
N PRO A 157 1.88 -0.45 -21.46
CA PRO A 157 2.84 -1.32 -22.16
C PRO A 157 3.39 -2.45 -21.29
N TYR A 158 3.68 -2.19 -20.01
CA TYR A 158 4.16 -3.23 -19.09
C TYR A 158 3.08 -4.25 -18.74
N CYS A 159 1.80 -3.86 -18.73
CA CYS A 159 0.69 -4.79 -18.57
C CYS A 159 0.51 -5.69 -19.80
N HIS A 160 0.89 -5.22 -20.99
CA HIS A 160 0.89 -6.04 -22.20
C HIS A 160 1.98 -7.10 -22.13
N ALA A 161 3.20 -6.70 -21.75
CA ALA A 161 4.30 -7.63 -21.56
C ALA A 161 3.98 -8.69 -20.49
N GLU A 162 3.35 -8.30 -19.37
CA GLU A 162 2.90 -9.26 -18.35
C GLU A 162 1.83 -10.22 -18.90
N LEU A 163 0.93 -9.76 -19.78
CA LEU A 163 -0.05 -10.63 -20.44
C LEU A 163 0.61 -11.62 -21.41
N GLU A 164 1.70 -11.24 -22.07
CA GLU A 164 2.48 -12.13 -22.94
C GLU A 164 3.16 -13.24 -22.13
N HIS A 165 3.63 -12.94 -20.91
CA HIS A 165 4.20 -13.92 -19.98
C HIS A 165 3.16 -14.67 -19.12
N LEU A 166 1.87 -14.56 -19.43
CA LEU A 166 0.82 -15.22 -18.64
C LEU A 166 1.04 -16.75 -18.56
N ASP A 167 1.51 -17.38 -19.64
CA ASP A 167 1.77 -18.82 -19.62
C ASP A 167 2.92 -19.20 -18.68
N GLU A 168 3.94 -18.37 -18.55
CA GLU A 168 5.04 -18.58 -17.59
C GLU A 168 4.54 -18.48 -16.15
N ARG A 169 3.63 -17.54 -15.86
CA ARG A 169 2.99 -17.42 -14.53
C ARG A 169 2.23 -18.70 -14.17
N LEU A 170 1.56 -19.31 -15.15
CA LEU A 170 0.79 -20.55 -14.95
C LEU A 170 1.64 -21.78 -14.68
N GLU A 171 2.95 -21.75 -14.98
CA GLU A 171 3.90 -22.79 -14.56
C GLU A 171 4.13 -22.78 -13.04
N SER A 172 3.71 -21.71 -12.34
CA SER A 172 3.92 -21.55 -10.90
C SER A 172 2.63 -21.41 -10.09
N GLY A 173 1.53 -20.90 -10.67
CA GLY A 173 0.33 -20.61 -9.91
C GLY A 173 -0.92 -20.30 -10.73
N ASN A 174 -2.06 -20.23 -10.05
CA ASN A 174 -3.29 -19.71 -10.61
C ASN A 174 -3.21 -18.18 -10.71
N VAL A 175 -3.69 -17.60 -11.80
CA VAL A 175 -3.73 -16.15 -11.97
C VAL A 175 -5.15 -15.64 -11.79
N LYS A 176 -5.31 -14.63 -10.94
CA LYS A 176 -6.54 -13.84 -10.78
C LYS A 176 -6.26 -12.42 -11.25
N MET A 177 -6.78 -12.07 -12.42
CA MET A 177 -6.55 -10.78 -13.04
C MET A 177 -7.77 -9.88 -12.91
N MET A 178 -7.57 -8.64 -12.46
CA MET A 178 -8.58 -7.58 -12.51
C MET A 178 -8.10 -6.49 -13.47
N VAL A 179 -8.88 -6.24 -14.53
CA VAL A 179 -8.55 -5.21 -15.51
C VAL A 179 -9.14 -3.88 -15.08
N VAL A 180 -8.30 -2.86 -14.93
CA VAL A 180 -8.64 -1.53 -14.41
C VAL A 180 -8.51 -0.44 -15.48
N GLY A 181 -9.05 0.74 -15.17
CA GLY A 181 -8.90 1.95 -15.97
C GLY A 181 -7.90 2.95 -15.41
N PHE A 182 -6.71 2.48 -15.00
CA PHE A 182 -5.70 3.26 -14.27
C PHE A 182 -5.09 4.41 -15.09
N LEU A 183 -4.96 4.24 -16.41
CA LEU A 183 -4.32 5.22 -17.31
C LEU A 183 -5.31 6.18 -18.00
N GLY A 184 -6.54 6.27 -17.50
CA GLY A 184 -7.54 7.25 -17.93
C GLY A 184 -8.74 6.65 -18.67
N ALA A 185 -9.55 7.53 -19.28
CA ALA A 185 -10.90 7.18 -19.75
C ALA A 185 -10.93 6.01 -20.75
N ASN A 186 -10.00 5.97 -21.71
CA ASN A 186 -9.97 4.86 -22.67
C ASN A 186 -9.65 3.52 -22.01
N SER A 187 -8.83 3.51 -20.95
CA SER A 187 -8.55 2.30 -20.17
C SER A 187 -9.81 1.82 -19.45
N VAL A 188 -10.57 2.74 -18.86
CA VAL A 188 -11.88 2.43 -18.24
C VAL A 188 -12.82 1.80 -19.26
N TYR A 189 -12.90 2.35 -20.48
CA TYR A 189 -13.80 1.82 -21.52
C TYR A 189 -13.38 0.44 -22.01
N LYS A 190 -12.08 0.20 -22.20
CA LYS A 190 -11.53 -1.13 -22.54
C LYS A 190 -11.79 -2.15 -21.44
N ALA A 191 -11.48 -1.81 -20.20
CA ALA A 191 -11.77 -2.66 -19.05
C ALA A 191 -13.28 -2.96 -18.92
N ALA A 192 -14.15 -1.97 -19.18
CA ALA A 192 -15.60 -2.16 -19.16
C ALA A 192 -16.10 -3.09 -20.25
N LYS A 193 -15.50 -3.06 -21.46
CA LYS A 193 -15.81 -4.01 -22.52
C LYS A 193 -15.30 -5.41 -22.23
N ILE A 194 -14.11 -5.53 -21.64
CA ILE A 194 -13.62 -6.83 -21.16
C ILE A 194 -14.58 -7.39 -20.09
N LEU A 195 -15.04 -6.58 -19.15
CA LEU A 195 -15.97 -6.99 -18.10
C LEU A 195 -17.33 -7.45 -18.66
N GLU A 196 -17.81 -6.79 -19.72
CA GLU A 196 -19.07 -7.12 -20.40
C GLU A 196 -18.97 -8.42 -21.23
N GLU A 197 -17.83 -8.65 -21.90
CA GLU A 197 -17.63 -9.77 -22.83
C GLU A 197 -16.96 -11.01 -22.21
N LYS A 198 -16.40 -10.91 -21.00
CA LYS A 198 -15.70 -12.04 -20.38
C LYS A 198 -16.64 -13.22 -20.16
N SER A 199 -16.04 -14.40 -20.15
CA SER A 199 -16.74 -15.66 -19.93
C SER A 199 -16.05 -16.48 -18.85
N ASN A 200 -16.54 -17.69 -18.61
CA ASN A 200 -15.87 -18.67 -17.74
C ASN A 200 -14.83 -19.52 -18.49
N ASP A 201 -14.62 -19.26 -19.78
CA ASP A 201 -13.68 -19.98 -20.64
C ASP A 201 -12.35 -19.22 -20.73
N GLU A 202 -11.27 -19.85 -20.26
CA GLU A 202 -9.93 -19.26 -20.19
C GLU A 202 -9.37 -18.92 -21.58
N ALA A 203 -9.60 -19.76 -22.58
CA ALA A 203 -9.11 -19.52 -23.94
C ALA A 203 -9.83 -18.32 -24.58
N LYS A 204 -11.15 -18.21 -24.38
CA LYS A 204 -11.93 -17.05 -24.82
C LYS A 204 -11.47 -15.78 -24.10
N ASN A 205 -11.21 -15.85 -22.80
CA ASN A 205 -10.72 -14.70 -22.03
C ASN A 205 -9.31 -14.26 -22.47
N ARG A 206 -8.41 -15.19 -22.85
CA ARG A 206 -7.10 -14.82 -23.44
C ARG A 206 -7.26 -14.09 -24.76
N ALA A 207 -8.10 -14.60 -25.65
CA ALA A 207 -8.37 -13.95 -26.93
C ALA A 207 -9.01 -12.56 -26.73
N LEU A 208 -9.93 -12.45 -25.77
CA LEU A 208 -10.56 -11.20 -25.37
C LEU A 208 -9.55 -10.16 -24.86
N LEU A 209 -8.65 -10.56 -23.95
CA LEU A 209 -7.61 -9.68 -23.44
C LEU A 209 -6.68 -9.21 -24.58
N LYS A 210 -6.20 -10.13 -25.43
CA LYS A 210 -5.37 -9.78 -26.60
C LYS A 210 -6.09 -8.80 -27.55
N LYS A 211 -7.39 -8.98 -27.78
CA LYS A 211 -8.22 -8.09 -28.60
C LYS A 211 -8.23 -6.65 -28.06
N TYR A 212 -8.40 -6.47 -26.75
CA TYR A 212 -8.58 -5.15 -26.13
C TYR A 212 -7.28 -4.48 -25.68
N TYR A 213 -6.23 -5.26 -25.42
CA TYR A 213 -4.91 -4.74 -25.10
C TYR A 213 -4.23 -4.20 -26.36
N ASN A 214 -4.68 -4.53 -27.57
CA ASN A 214 -4.15 -3.90 -28.78
C ASN A 214 -4.37 -2.36 -28.78
N LYS A 215 -3.37 -1.62 -29.25
CA LYS A 215 -3.19 -0.16 -29.01
C LYS A 215 -4.21 0.72 -29.74
N ASP A 216 -4.82 0.24 -30.83
CA ASP A 216 -5.42 1.13 -31.83
C ASP A 216 -6.94 1.31 -31.76
N LYS A 217 -7.56 1.13 -30.58
CA LYS A 217 -9.01 1.33 -30.43
C LYS A 217 -9.34 2.24 -29.26
N ASN A 218 -9.77 3.44 -29.59
CA ASN A 218 -10.58 4.25 -28.69
C ASN A 218 -11.98 3.65 -28.64
N LEU A 219 -12.48 3.40 -27.45
CA LEU A 219 -13.80 2.85 -27.24
C LEU A 219 -14.74 3.90 -26.65
N ASN A 220 -16.03 3.68 -26.82
CA ASN A 220 -17.06 4.44 -26.13
C ASN A 220 -17.42 3.76 -24.80
N PRO A 221 -18.00 4.50 -23.83
CA PRO A 221 -18.56 3.93 -22.62
C PRO A 221 -19.49 2.75 -22.89
N SER A 222 -19.56 1.81 -21.94
CA SER A 222 -20.47 0.67 -21.94
C SER A 222 -21.33 0.65 -20.67
N SER A 223 -22.24 -0.31 -20.58
CA SER A 223 -23.05 -0.57 -19.38
C SER A 223 -22.22 -0.79 -18.11
N LYS A 224 -20.95 -1.19 -18.26
CA LYS A 224 -20.01 -1.52 -17.18
C LYS A 224 -19.06 -0.39 -16.80
N THR A 225 -19.06 0.73 -17.51
CA THR A 225 -18.10 1.84 -17.30
C THR A 225 -18.07 2.33 -15.86
N ASN A 226 -19.23 2.57 -15.23
CA ASN A 226 -19.28 3.05 -13.85
C ASN A 226 -18.76 2.01 -12.85
N GLN A 227 -19.05 0.72 -13.08
CA GLN A 227 -18.56 -0.36 -12.23
C GLN A 227 -17.02 -0.43 -12.28
N VAL A 228 -16.44 -0.28 -13.47
CA VAL A 228 -14.99 -0.25 -13.66
C VAL A 228 -14.34 0.95 -13.04
N ALA A 229 -14.90 2.15 -13.24
CA ALA A 229 -14.40 3.36 -12.60
C ALA A 229 -14.37 3.19 -11.08
N GLN A 230 -15.46 2.68 -10.50
CA GLN A 230 -15.58 2.49 -9.05
C GLN A 230 -14.48 1.60 -8.46
N TYR A 231 -14.27 0.39 -8.98
CA TYR A 231 -13.22 -0.47 -8.41
C TYR A 231 -11.81 0.01 -8.77
N THR A 232 -11.65 0.76 -9.87
CA THR A 232 -10.37 1.40 -10.21
C THR A 232 -10.02 2.47 -9.18
N ASP A 233 -10.98 3.32 -8.81
CA ASP A 233 -10.81 4.35 -7.79
C ASP A 233 -10.52 3.73 -6.41
N GLU A 234 -11.18 2.63 -6.06
CA GLU A 234 -10.88 1.89 -4.82
C GLU A 234 -9.45 1.30 -4.83
N ILE A 235 -8.96 0.81 -5.97
CA ILE A 235 -7.57 0.33 -6.11
C ILE A 235 -6.57 1.48 -6.02
N ILE A 236 -6.85 2.63 -6.63
CA ILE A 236 -5.97 3.81 -6.49
C ILE A 236 -5.95 4.27 -5.02
N ALA A 237 -7.12 4.33 -4.38
CA ALA A 237 -7.26 4.69 -2.97
C ALA A 237 -6.62 3.68 -2.01
N SER A 238 -6.32 2.45 -2.46
CA SER A 238 -5.59 1.48 -1.64
C SER A 238 -4.10 1.80 -1.51
N GLY A 239 -3.58 2.72 -2.33
CA GLY A 239 -2.17 3.13 -2.35
C GLY A 239 -1.37 2.57 -3.53
N VAL A 240 -2.02 1.97 -4.53
CA VAL A 240 -1.36 1.52 -5.76
C VAL A 240 -0.93 2.72 -6.59
N LEU A 241 0.38 2.80 -6.88
CA LEU A 241 0.98 3.91 -7.65
C LEU A 241 1.26 3.55 -9.10
N GLY A 242 1.07 2.29 -9.50
CA GLY A 242 1.34 1.85 -10.86
C GLY A 242 0.85 0.44 -11.16
N VAL A 243 0.79 0.12 -12.45
CA VAL A 243 0.36 -1.18 -12.99
C VAL A 243 1.35 -1.68 -14.06
N PRO A 244 1.59 -3.00 -14.19
CA PRO A 244 0.91 -4.08 -13.48
C PRO A 244 1.32 -4.14 -12.01
N TYR A 245 0.34 -4.35 -11.13
CA TYR A 245 0.59 -4.58 -9.70
C TYR A 245 0.33 -6.06 -9.41
N ILE A 246 1.32 -6.75 -8.83
CA ILE A 246 1.32 -8.21 -8.70
C ILE A 246 1.45 -8.58 -7.22
N ILE A 247 0.54 -9.43 -6.75
CA ILE A 247 0.56 -10.00 -5.40
C ILE A 247 0.64 -11.52 -5.53
N GLU A 248 1.63 -12.12 -4.87
CA GLU A 248 1.75 -13.57 -4.79
C GLU A 248 1.36 -14.04 -3.38
N ARG A 249 0.56 -15.12 -3.32
CA ARG A 249 0.12 -15.78 -2.09
C ARG A 249 0.18 -17.28 -2.28
N ASP A 250 0.78 -17.99 -1.34
CA ASP A 250 0.79 -19.46 -1.31
C ASP A 250 -0.60 -20.04 -1.00
#